data_AF-A0A1I7TAR3-F1
#
_entry.id   AF-A0A1I7TAR3-F1
#
_cell.length_a   1.000
_cell.length_b   1.000
_cell.length_c   1.000
_cell.angle_alpha   90.00
_cell.angle_beta   90.00
_cell.angle_gamma   90.00
#
_symmetry.space_group_name_H-M   'P 1'
#
loop_
_entity.id
_entity.type
_entity.pdbx_description
1 polymer ?
#
loop_
_entity_poly.entity_id
_entity_poly.type
_entity_poly.pdbx_seq_one_letter_code
_entity_poly.pdbx_strand_id
1 'polypeptide(L)'
;MNTENFQFNRESNLRSSNSPESAITPSITYFVGRPEFLLFCDSNLPSDSKSIPKVHIDVQNLISEASRLLGQGCQSPMHAENQLKKLNLGFRYLNFDKDKMKSFDGIGKKEFLDIIEFNFLTATKWITHFDEFHKLEKDVQTTLLQMIWHVWRKLHKCFTSAIYRKTHEGVNPMQKVMRNMIIDSKKGAIDTSWMSDYPKDHVTKYMLQQNMYDYDVIEALIKLDPTDIELTYMFAQLCFEYAGKRLQGENQQITDHFQHILSNDLHDYYVIDQKRERYFYRLSELMKVNNVIYVEFQYNRDSIQPSELSITPSLSYFVGRPEYLLFCDPQFRTYSTFNPKIVINVQSLISEACRLLNQGYQAPIQAENQLKKLNLAFNFLKFDSENMKILEKFGQSEFMNIIEYYFIMVLKWIMHFDEFQKLEKDLQLKLIQSFWHVWSRMHKCVTTVMYRTSHFGAKPTQKILRNMLMDRDRGTIETSWMSDYPQEYVTRYMLTQNWYDFDIMAGIEKLDPTDIELTFMFAQLCFEYAGKRFQGEILKVTDHFQQILSNDLHQYYTIDQRRPRYIHRLNDIMKVNNLIQEIWN
;
A
#
# COMPACT_ATOMS: atom_id res chain seq x y z
N MET A 1 -25.11 42.66 -8.80
CA MET A 1 -24.50 41.33 -9.05
C MET A 1 -23.01 41.54 -8.97
N ASN A 2 -22.25 40.78 -8.16
CA ASN A 2 -20.90 40.53 -8.65
C ASN A 2 -20.32 39.17 -8.24
N THR A 3 -20.39 38.31 -9.25
CA THR A 3 -19.62 37.13 -9.65
C THR A 3 -18.11 37.13 -9.42
N GLU A 4 -17.53 37.97 -8.55
CA GLU A 4 -16.06 38.05 -8.36
C GLU A 4 -15.49 37.08 -7.32
N ASN A 5 -16.32 36.37 -6.56
CA ASN A 5 -15.83 35.44 -5.53
C ASN A 5 -15.49 34.03 -6.03
N PHE A 6 -15.45 33.82 -7.35
CA PHE A 6 -15.02 32.56 -7.92
C PHE A 6 -14.19 32.77 -9.19
N GLN A 7 -12.88 32.54 -9.10
CA GLN A 7 -12.16 31.89 -10.19
C GLN A 7 -11.24 30.78 -9.66
N PHE A 8 -11.45 29.62 -10.27
CA PHE A 8 -10.57 28.47 -10.26
C PHE A 8 -9.62 28.55 -11.45
N ASN A 9 -8.48 27.87 -11.27
CA ASN A 9 -7.49 27.37 -12.22
C ASN A 9 -6.26 28.23 -12.55
N ARG A 10 -5.14 27.63 -12.15
CA ARG A 10 -4.00 27.20 -12.97
C ARG A 10 -3.14 28.27 -13.64
N GLU A 11 -1.92 28.28 -13.12
CA GLU A 11 -0.63 28.35 -13.80
C GLU A 11 -0.11 29.68 -14.34
N SER A 12 1.20 29.80 -14.07
CA SER A 12 2.23 30.54 -14.80
C SER A 12 2.28 32.05 -14.62
N ASN A 13 3.33 32.51 -13.92
CA ASN A 13 4.47 33.22 -14.49
C ASN A 13 5.38 33.69 -13.32
N LEU A 14 6.59 33.17 -13.13
CA LEU A 14 7.79 33.61 -13.86
C LEU A 14 7.71 35.08 -14.30
N ARG A 15 8.16 36.00 -13.45
CA ARG A 15 9.30 36.89 -13.78
C ARG A 15 9.75 37.79 -12.64
N SER A 16 11.06 37.74 -12.44
CA SER A 16 11.99 38.83 -12.11
C SER A 16 11.72 39.70 -10.88
N SER A 17 12.45 39.42 -9.81
CA SER A 17 13.17 40.48 -9.11
C SER A 17 14.67 40.20 -9.19
N ASN A 18 15.37 41.09 -9.91
CA ASN A 18 16.82 41.15 -9.91
C ASN A 18 17.30 41.54 -8.51
N SER A 19 17.98 40.62 -7.85
CA SER A 19 18.95 40.93 -6.79
C SER A 19 20.06 39.89 -6.89
N PRO A 20 21.34 40.29 -7.06
CA PRO A 20 22.44 39.35 -6.98
C PRO A 20 22.63 38.94 -5.51
N GLU A 21 22.83 37.64 -5.30
CA GLU A 21 23.47 37.06 -4.11
C GLU A 21 22.76 37.26 -2.76
N SER A 22 21.78 36.39 -2.50
CA SER A 22 21.94 35.50 -1.35
C SER A 22 21.55 34.10 -1.81
N ALA A 23 22.52 33.35 -2.33
CA ALA A 23 22.35 31.93 -2.56
C ALA A 23 21.93 31.30 -1.22
N ILE A 24 20.67 30.90 -1.10
CA ILE A 24 20.20 30.15 0.07
C ILE A 24 21.01 28.87 0.05
N THR A 25 21.96 28.73 0.97
CA THR A 25 22.81 27.54 1.09
C THR A 25 21.92 26.31 1.22
N PRO A 26 22.10 25.26 0.39
CA PRO A 26 21.25 24.09 0.44
C PRO A 26 21.34 23.47 1.83
N SER A 27 20.22 23.52 2.55
CA SER A 27 20.09 22.89 3.85
C SER A 27 19.56 21.47 3.69
N ILE A 28 19.68 20.64 4.73
CA ILE A 28 19.00 19.34 4.76
C ILE A 28 17.52 19.50 4.37
N THR A 29 16.82 20.52 4.88
CA THR A 29 15.40 20.78 4.58
C THR A 29 15.12 20.97 3.08
N TYR A 30 16.04 21.64 2.37
CA TYR A 30 15.95 21.87 0.93
C TYR A 30 16.28 20.60 0.13
N PHE A 31 17.28 19.86 0.59
CA PHE A 31 17.84 18.69 -0.08
C PHE A 31 16.95 17.43 -0.07
N VAL A 32 16.06 17.28 0.90
CA VAL A 32 15.17 16.09 1.00
C VAL A 32 13.72 16.37 0.62
N GLY A 33 13.42 17.54 0.02
CA GLY A 33 12.06 17.87 -0.39
C GLY A 33 11.05 17.86 0.77
N ARG A 34 11.48 18.36 1.94
CA ARG A 34 10.92 18.17 3.31
C ARG A 34 11.05 16.76 3.86
N PRO A 35 12.19 16.42 4.51
CA PRO A 35 12.23 15.30 5.43
C PRO A 35 11.53 15.72 6.73
N GLU A 36 10.66 14.86 7.23
CA GLU A 36 9.89 15.04 8.45
C GLU A 36 10.77 14.90 9.72
N PHE A 37 11.73 15.83 9.93
CA PHE A 37 12.53 15.91 11.17
C PHE A 37 12.45 17.27 11.88
N LEU A 38 11.82 18.29 11.28
CA LEU A 38 11.67 19.61 11.90
C LEU A 38 10.18 19.90 12.08
N LEU A 39 9.69 19.61 13.29
CA LEU A 39 8.37 20.01 13.77
C LEU A 39 8.25 21.54 13.73
N PHE A 40 7.17 22.01 13.09
CA PHE A 40 6.56 23.34 13.16
C PHE A 40 7.38 24.43 13.87
N CYS A 41 8.19 25.19 13.12
CA CYS A 41 8.40 26.59 13.51
C CYS A 41 7.15 27.35 13.06
N ASP A 42 6.35 27.83 14.02
CA ASP A 42 5.27 28.76 13.74
C ASP A 42 5.91 30.04 13.17
N SER A 43 5.78 30.24 11.86
CA SER A 43 6.40 31.36 11.16
C SER A 43 5.82 32.72 11.56
N ASN A 44 4.80 32.73 12.43
CA ASN A 44 4.07 33.93 12.85
C ASN A 44 4.34 34.36 14.31
N LEU A 45 5.27 33.71 15.03
CA LEU A 45 5.64 34.19 16.37
C LEU A 45 6.52 35.46 16.27
N PRO A 46 6.15 36.56 16.96
CA PRO A 46 6.98 37.75 17.02
C PRO A 46 8.38 37.43 17.53
N SER A 47 9.37 38.09 16.91
CA SER A 47 10.83 37.94 17.08
C SER A 47 11.37 38.09 18.53
N ASP A 48 10.51 38.31 19.51
CA ASP A 48 10.84 38.61 20.90
C ASP A 48 10.70 37.39 21.84
N SER A 49 10.25 36.23 21.35
CA SER A 49 10.38 34.99 22.12
C SER A 49 11.79 34.43 21.96
N LYS A 50 12.41 33.94 23.06
CA LYS A 50 13.70 33.23 23.07
C LYS A 50 13.62 31.88 22.35
N SER A 51 13.17 31.85 21.10
CA SER A 51 13.17 30.64 20.27
C SER A 51 14.61 30.34 19.84
N ILE A 52 15.15 29.18 20.23
CA ILE A 52 15.44 28.18 19.19
C ILE A 52 15.93 28.72 17.83
N PRO A 53 17.13 29.30 17.60
CA PRO A 53 17.53 29.69 16.25
C PRO A 53 17.41 28.48 15.31
N LYS A 54 16.67 28.66 14.21
CA LYS A 54 16.40 27.61 13.22
C LYS A 54 17.69 26.89 12.84
N VAL A 55 17.77 25.60 13.14
CA VAL A 55 18.97 24.81 12.89
C VAL A 55 19.12 24.57 11.39
N HIS A 56 20.02 25.32 10.76
CA HIS A 56 20.41 25.12 9.37
C HIS A 56 21.54 24.08 9.32
N ILE A 57 21.36 23.05 8.51
CA ILE A 57 22.36 22.00 8.26
C ILE A 57 22.79 22.14 6.81
N ASP A 58 23.95 22.73 6.57
CA ASP A 58 24.54 22.84 5.24
C ASP A 58 24.92 21.46 4.69
N VAL A 59 24.41 21.13 3.51
CA VAL A 59 24.68 19.87 2.80
C VAL A 59 25.38 20.08 1.46
N GLN A 60 25.90 21.28 1.19
CA GLN A 60 26.58 21.60 -0.07
C GLN A 60 27.74 20.64 -0.36
N ASN A 61 28.55 20.31 0.66
CA ASN A 61 29.66 19.36 0.53
C ASN A 61 29.16 17.94 0.22
N LEU A 62 28.05 17.52 0.83
CA LEU A 62 27.43 16.22 0.60
C LEU A 62 26.89 16.10 -0.84
N ILE A 63 26.22 17.14 -1.33
CA ILE A 63 25.74 17.23 -2.72
C ILE A 63 26.93 17.19 -3.68
N SER A 64 27.96 18.00 -3.43
CA SER A 64 29.15 18.09 -4.28
C SER A 64 29.86 16.74 -4.40
N GLU A 65 29.97 16.01 -3.28
CA GLU A 65 30.54 14.66 -3.25
C GLU A 65 29.69 13.65 -4.02
N ALA A 66 28.36 13.70 -3.91
CA ALA A 66 27.49 12.84 -4.70
C ALA A 66 27.54 13.16 -6.19
N SER A 67 27.56 14.44 -6.59
CA SER A 67 27.76 14.85 -7.98
C SER A 67 29.10 14.35 -8.53
N ARG A 68 30.16 14.40 -7.72
CA ARG A 68 31.47 13.84 -8.06
C ARG A 68 31.39 12.33 -8.31
N LEU A 69 30.71 11.58 -7.43
CA LEU A 69 30.52 10.14 -7.58
C LEU A 69 29.68 9.79 -8.83
N LEU A 70 28.59 10.52 -9.09
CA LEU A 70 27.77 10.37 -10.29
C LEU A 70 28.54 10.72 -11.57
N GLY A 71 29.50 11.64 -11.49
CA GLY A 71 30.40 11.99 -12.61
C GLY A 71 31.43 10.92 -12.90
N GLN A 72 31.96 10.27 -11.86
CA GLN A 72 32.93 9.18 -12.00
C GLN A 72 32.29 7.86 -12.47
N GLY A 73 31.03 7.63 -12.10
CA GLY A 73 30.35 6.36 -12.35
C GLY A 73 30.92 5.22 -11.50
N CYS A 74 30.75 3.98 -11.97
CA CYS A 74 31.29 2.80 -11.28
C CYS A 74 32.83 2.80 -11.25
N GLN A 75 33.42 2.46 -10.10
CA GLN A 75 34.88 2.49 -9.86
C GLN A 75 35.70 1.61 -10.81
N SER A 76 35.07 0.64 -11.47
CA SER A 76 35.66 -0.22 -12.49
C SER A 76 34.65 -0.53 -13.59
N PRO A 77 35.07 -0.77 -14.85
CA PRO A 77 34.19 -1.28 -15.90
C PRO A 77 33.63 -2.64 -15.48
N MET A 78 32.41 -2.64 -14.96
CA MET A 78 31.72 -3.86 -14.56
C MET A 78 30.86 -4.33 -15.72
N HIS A 79 31.11 -5.55 -16.18
CA HIS A 79 30.22 -6.23 -17.11
C HIS A 79 29.31 -7.17 -16.31
N ALA A 80 28.02 -7.10 -16.57
CA ALA A 80 27.03 -8.03 -16.04
C ALA A 80 26.05 -8.36 -17.17
N GLU A 81 25.43 -9.52 -17.09
CA GLU A 81 24.55 -10.03 -18.15
C GLU A 81 23.33 -9.14 -18.39
N ASN A 82 22.86 -8.44 -17.35
CA ASN A 82 21.74 -7.51 -17.42
C ASN A 82 21.86 -6.40 -16.37
N GLN A 83 20.93 -5.43 -16.40
CA GLN A 83 20.98 -4.24 -15.56
C GLN A 83 20.70 -4.56 -14.08
N LEU A 84 19.79 -5.50 -13.78
CA LEU A 84 19.53 -5.92 -12.40
C LEU A 84 20.74 -6.59 -11.75
N LYS A 85 21.40 -7.53 -12.46
CA LYS A 85 22.63 -8.17 -12.00
C LYS A 85 23.75 -7.15 -11.84
N LYS A 86 23.84 -6.16 -12.72
CA LYS A 86 24.80 -5.06 -12.60
C LYS A 86 24.54 -4.22 -11.35
N LEU A 87 23.30 -3.81 -11.13
CA LEU A 87 22.87 -3.07 -9.95
C LEU A 87 23.13 -3.85 -8.65
N ASN A 88 22.96 -5.17 -8.69
CA ASN A 88 23.30 -6.07 -7.59
C ASN A 88 24.80 -6.13 -7.27
N LEU A 89 25.72 -5.78 -8.19
CA LEU A 89 27.14 -5.64 -7.83
C LEU A 89 27.37 -4.48 -6.84
N GLY A 90 26.47 -3.50 -6.82
CA GLY A 90 26.41 -2.44 -5.81
C GLY A 90 25.88 -2.94 -4.46
N PHE A 91 25.32 -4.15 -4.38
CA PHE A 91 24.75 -4.72 -3.15
C PHE A 91 25.81 -4.87 -2.05
N ARG A 92 27.08 -5.02 -2.41
CA ARG A 92 28.19 -5.06 -1.43
C ARG A 92 28.21 -3.85 -0.49
N TYR A 93 27.71 -2.69 -0.92
CA TYR A 93 27.65 -1.49 -0.09
C TYR A 93 26.49 -1.51 0.91
N LEU A 94 25.54 -2.44 0.76
CA LEU A 94 24.45 -2.69 1.71
C LEU A 94 24.90 -3.56 2.89
N ASN A 95 26.01 -4.28 2.76
CA ASN A 95 26.51 -5.14 3.83
C ASN A 95 27.06 -4.30 4.99
N PHE A 96 26.72 -4.73 6.21
CA PHE A 96 27.30 -4.20 7.44
C PHE A 96 28.42 -5.11 7.92
N ASP A 97 29.43 -4.50 8.53
CA ASP A 97 30.57 -5.20 9.10
C ASP A 97 30.18 -5.70 10.49
N LYS A 98 29.90 -7.00 10.59
CA LYS A 98 29.48 -7.67 11.84
C LYS A 98 30.52 -7.50 12.95
N ASP A 99 31.80 -7.49 12.59
CA ASP A 99 32.91 -7.43 13.55
C ASP A 99 33.17 -6.00 14.06
N LYS A 100 32.67 -4.99 13.35
CA LYS A 100 32.76 -3.58 13.75
C LYS A 100 31.47 -3.04 14.36
N MET A 101 30.52 -3.91 14.71
CA MET A 101 29.27 -3.46 15.30
C MET A 101 29.47 -2.88 16.70
N LYS A 102 28.88 -1.70 16.95
CA LYS A 102 28.92 -1.05 18.26
C LYS A 102 27.49 -0.85 18.78
N SER A 103 27.25 -1.28 20.02
CA SER A 103 26.06 -0.87 20.76
C SER A 103 26.21 0.61 21.11
N PHE A 104 25.15 1.39 20.89
CA PHE A 104 25.20 2.83 21.13
C PHE A 104 24.11 3.24 22.13
N ASP A 105 24.52 3.93 23.20
CA ASP A 105 23.64 4.25 24.33
C ASP A 105 22.81 5.53 24.13
N GLY A 106 23.03 6.30 23.05
CA GLY A 106 22.19 7.45 22.73
C GLY A 106 22.54 8.17 21.42
N ILE A 107 21.58 8.71 20.68
CA ILE A 107 21.82 9.34 19.36
C ILE A 107 21.77 10.86 19.50
N GLY A 108 22.85 11.55 19.14
CA GLY A 108 22.91 13.01 19.06
C GLY A 108 23.07 13.53 17.62
N LYS A 109 23.32 14.84 17.50
CA LYS A 109 23.46 15.52 16.20
C LYS A 109 24.54 14.89 15.31
N LYS A 110 25.69 14.57 15.89
CA LYS A 110 26.85 14.04 15.15
C LYS A 110 26.54 12.67 14.54
N GLU A 111 25.99 11.77 15.34
CA GLU A 111 25.65 10.41 14.93
C GLU A 111 24.52 10.43 13.90
N PHE A 112 23.53 11.30 14.08
CA PHE A 112 22.46 11.47 13.11
C PHE A 112 22.99 11.93 11.76
N LEU A 113 23.84 12.97 11.73
CA LEU A 113 24.44 13.48 10.49
C LEU A 113 25.33 12.44 9.81
N ASP A 114 26.12 11.69 10.58
CA ASP A 114 26.94 10.59 10.09
C ASP A 114 26.05 9.51 9.41
N ILE A 115 24.97 9.10 10.05
CA ILE A 115 23.99 8.17 9.47
C ILE A 115 23.44 8.70 8.13
N ILE A 116 23.07 9.98 8.06
CA ILE A 116 22.51 10.59 6.84
C ILE A 116 23.53 10.59 5.71
N GLU A 117 24.75 11.06 5.99
CA GLU A 117 25.85 11.10 5.02
C GLU A 117 26.15 9.72 4.45
N PHE A 118 26.27 8.70 5.31
CA PHE A 118 26.49 7.32 4.85
C PHE A 118 25.37 6.83 3.94
N ASN A 119 24.11 6.97 4.36
CA ASN A 119 23.00 6.45 3.57
C ASN A 119 22.91 7.15 2.22
N PHE A 120 23.08 8.47 2.18
CA PHE A 120 23.03 9.23 0.94
C PHE A 120 24.16 8.86 -0.03
N LEU A 121 25.41 8.82 0.45
CA LEU A 121 26.55 8.46 -0.40
C LEU A 121 26.53 6.99 -0.80
N THR A 122 25.98 6.11 0.04
CA THR A 122 25.83 4.69 -0.27
C THR A 122 24.76 4.47 -1.34
N ALA A 123 23.60 5.12 -1.22
CA ALA A 123 22.58 5.11 -2.27
C ALA A 123 23.13 5.67 -3.60
N THR A 124 23.98 6.71 -3.53
CA THR A 124 24.65 7.28 -4.70
C THR A 124 25.59 6.26 -5.37
N LYS A 125 26.45 5.58 -4.61
CA LYS A 125 27.36 4.54 -5.14
C LYS A 125 26.61 3.31 -5.65
N TRP A 126 25.48 2.98 -5.03
CA TRP A 126 24.64 1.88 -5.47
C TRP A 126 24.01 2.20 -6.82
N ILE A 127 23.39 3.39 -6.98
CA ILE A 127 22.73 3.75 -8.24
C ILE A 127 23.71 3.95 -9.41
N THR A 128 24.99 4.24 -9.13
CA THR A 128 26.03 4.27 -10.18
C THR A 128 26.35 2.89 -10.79
N HIS A 129 25.66 1.83 -10.38
CA HIS A 129 25.73 0.51 -11.04
C HIS A 129 24.58 0.28 -12.02
N PHE A 130 23.65 1.23 -12.17
CA PHE A 130 22.56 1.17 -13.13
C PHE A 130 22.85 2.07 -14.35
N ASP A 131 23.07 1.47 -15.52
CA ASP A 131 23.54 2.22 -16.69
C ASP A 131 22.49 3.21 -17.20
N GLU A 132 21.22 2.84 -17.12
CA GLU A 132 20.11 3.70 -17.53
C GLU A 132 20.04 5.01 -16.72
N PHE A 133 20.46 4.98 -15.45
CA PHE A 133 20.53 6.18 -14.62
C PHE A 133 21.60 7.17 -15.13
N HIS A 134 22.72 6.68 -15.68
CA HIS A 134 23.80 7.54 -16.17
C HIS A 134 23.45 8.25 -17.47
N LYS A 135 22.50 7.72 -18.24
CA LYS A 135 22.02 8.31 -19.49
C LYS A 135 21.20 9.58 -19.26
N LEU A 136 20.69 9.78 -18.04
CA LEU A 136 19.91 10.95 -17.68
C LEU A 136 20.77 12.20 -17.59
N GLU A 137 20.16 13.36 -17.79
CA GLU A 137 20.78 14.65 -17.49
C GLU A 137 21.13 14.78 -16.00
N LYS A 138 22.18 15.55 -15.69
CA LYS A 138 22.72 15.67 -14.32
C LYS A 138 21.71 16.23 -13.32
N ASP A 139 20.85 17.15 -13.74
CA ASP A 139 19.81 17.70 -12.88
C ASP A 139 18.73 16.66 -12.56
N VAL A 140 18.39 15.80 -13.53
CA VAL A 140 17.46 14.68 -13.33
C VAL A 140 18.07 13.62 -12.41
N GLN A 141 19.34 13.26 -12.60
CA GLN A 141 20.06 12.34 -11.70
C GLN A 141 20.03 12.86 -10.25
N THR A 142 20.31 14.14 -10.06
CA THR A 142 20.31 14.77 -8.73
C THR A 142 18.92 14.78 -8.11
N THR A 143 17.91 15.15 -8.89
CA THR A 143 16.50 15.19 -8.45
C THR A 143 16.01 13.80 -8.04
N LEU A 144 16.26 12.76 -8.85
CA LEU A 144 15.88 11.39 -8.52
C LEU A 144 16.64 10.89 -7.28
N LEU A 145 17.95 11.15 -7.19
CA LEU A 145 18.76 10.74 -6.04
C LEU A 145 18.22 11.34 -4.73
N GLN A 146 17.84 12.62 -4.74
CA GLN A 146 17.20 13.30 -3.60
C GLN A 146 15.88 12.65 -3.20
N MET A 147 15.14 12.07 -4.15
CA MET A 147 13.85 11.41 -3.90
C MET A 147 13.97 9.95 -3.45
N ILE A 148 15.05 9.23 -3.77
CA ILE A 148 15.13 7.79 -3.51
C ILE A 148 15.92 7.41 -2.26
N TRP A 149 16.91 8.21 -1.84
CA TRP A 149 17.88 7.76 -0.84
C TRP A 149 17.26 7.49 0.55
N HIS A 150 16.23 8.24 0.95
CA HIS A 150 15.57 8.05 2.25
C HIS A 150 14.64 6.82 2.23
N VAL A 151 14.03 6.54 1.08
CA VAL A 151 13.26 5.31 0.82
C VAL A 151 14.19 4.10 0.87
N TRP A 152 15.31 4.20 0.16
CA TRP A 152 16.38 3.20 0.17
C TRP A 152 16.88 2.95 1.62
N ARG A 153 17.16 4.00 2.40
CA ARG A 153 17.61 3.89 3.80
C ARG A 153 16.65 3.08 4.66
N LYS A 154 15.34 3.26 4.45
CA LYS A 154 14.30 2.61 5.24
C LYS A 154 14.33 1.09 5.05
N LEU A 155 14.32 0.63 3.80
CA LEU A 155 14.42 -0.80 3.49
C LEU A 155 15.79 -1.36 3.94
N HIS A 156 16.87 -0.61 3.76
CA HIS A 156 18.21 -0.99 4.23
C HIS A 156 18.24 -1.28 5.73
N LYS A 157 17.74 -0.36 6.55
CA LYS A 157 17.64 -0.54 8.01
C LYS A 157 16.85 -1.81 8.38
N CYS A 158 15.72 -2.06 7.73
CA CYS A 158 14.91 -3.26 8.00
C CYS A 158 15.67 -4.53 7.60
N PHE A 159 16.29 -4.55 6.42
CA PHE A 159 17.10 -5.66 5.94
C PHE A 159 18.28 -5.97 6.86
N THR A 160 19.09 -4.97 7.23
CA THR A 160 20.25 -5.18 8.10
C THR A 160 19.84 -5.67 9.48
N SER A 161 18.71 -5.18 10.00
CA SER A 161 18.14 -5.65 11.26
C SER A 161 17.63 -7.09 11.17
N ALA A 162 17.04 -7.49 10.04
CA ALA A 162 16.62 -8.88 9.78
C ALA A 162 17.83 -9.83 9.76
N ILE A 163 18.90 -9.49 9.04
CA ILE A 163 20.13 -10.28 9.01
C ILE A 163 20.76 -10.37 10.41
N TYR A 164 20.78 -9.28 11.17
CA TYR A 164 21.29 -9.28 12.53
C TYR A 164 20.51 -10.24 13.44
N ARG A 165 19.16 -10.18 13.43
CA ARG A 165 18.30 -11.10 14.18
C ARG A 165 18.48 -12.57 13.77
N LYS A 166 18.68 -12.86 12.48
CA LYS A 166 18.94 -14.23 12.00
C LYS A 166 20.29 -14.78 12.45
N THR A 167 21.26 -13.92 12.73
CA THR A 167 22.66 -14.31 12.96
C THR A 167 23.08 -14.24 14.42
N HIS A 168 22.24 -13.73 15.31
CA HIS A 168 22.52 -13.57 16.73
C HIS A 168 21.34 -14.09 17.58
N GLU A 169 21.63 -14.86 18.62
CA GLU A 169 20.62 -15.37 19.55
C GLU A 169 20.24 -14.33 20.61
N GLY A 170 18.98 -14.36 21.08
CA GLY A 170 18.52 -13.50 22.18
C GLY A 170 18.42 -12.00 21.84
N VAL A 171 18.40 -11.64 20.56
CA VAL A 171 18.29 -10.25 20.10
C VAL A 171 16.96 -9.65 20.58
N ASN A 172 17.03 -8.48 21.20
CA ASN A 172 15.84 -7.72 21.57
C ASN A 172 15.17 -7.23 20.28
N PRO A 173 13.87 -7.51 20.02
CA PRO A 173 13.20 -7.03 18.81
C PRO A 173 13.15 -5.50 18.66
N MET A 174 13.42 -4.77 19.74
CA MET A 174 13.54 -3.30 19.72
C MET A 174 14.91 -2.81 19.24
N GLN A 175 15.90 -3.71 19.07
CA GLN A 175 17.20 -3.38 18.51
C GLN A 175 17.13 -3.30 16.98
N LYS A 176 17.71 -2.25 16.43
CA LYS A 176 17.80 -1.98 15.00
C LYS A 176 19.24 -1.72 14.59
N VAL A 177 19.60 -2.15 13.39
CA VAL A 177 20.95 -1.98 12.86
C VAL A 177 20.98 -0.88 11.80
N MET A 178 21.88 0.10 11.99
CA MET A 178 22.10 1.19 11.03
C MET A 178 23.58 1.57 10.99
N ARG A 179 24.23 1.55 9.82
CA ARG A 179 25.66 1.90 9.65
C ARG A 179 26.58 1.22 10.71
N ASN A 180 26.46 -0.10 10.86
CA ASN A 180 27.17 -0.90 11.89
C ASN A 180 26.85 -0.52 13.35
N MET A 181 25.81 0.26 13.62
CA MET A 181 25.37 0.62 14.98
C MET A 181 24.15 -0.18 15.37
N ILE A 182 24.12 -0.68 16.61
CA ILE A 182 22.94 -1.30 17.21
C ILE A 182 22.27 -0.25 18.08
N ILE A 183 21.05 0.12 17.71
CA ILE A 183 20.23 1.14 18.38
C ILE A 183 19.09 0.41 19.09
N ASP A 184 19.03 0.50 20.42
CA ASP A 184 17.87 0.03 21.21
C ASP A 184 16.88 1.17 21.39
N SER A 185 15.70 1.06 20.79
CA SER A 185 14.68 2.13 20.81
C SER A 185 14.06 2.39 22.19
N LYS A 186 14.24 1.50 23.18
CA LYS A 186 13.74 1.68 24.55
C LYS A 186 14.80 2.18 25.52
N LYS A 187 16.08 1.93 25.24
CA LYS A 187 17.20 2.29 26.12
C LYS A 187 18.01 3.49 25.63
N GLY A 188 18.04 3.74 24.32
CA GLY A 188 18.85 4.79 23.72
C GLY A 188 18.39 6.19 24.11
N ALA A 189 19.28 7.00 24.68
CA ALA A 189 19.02 8.40 24.92
C ALA A 189 19.08 9.18 23.58
N ILE A 190 17.93 9.54 23.00
CA ILE A 190 17.92 10.45 21.85
C ILE A 190 18.10 11.88 22.37
N ASP A 191 19.16 12.56 21.96
CA ASP A 191 19.31 13.99 22.18
C ASP A 191 18.57 14.73 21.05
N THR A 192 17.43 15.32 21.42
CA THR A 192 16.59 16.13 20.52
C THR A 192 16.79 17.63 20.71
N SER A 193 17.66 18.06 21.63
CA SER A 193 17.83 19.47 22.00
C SER A 193 18.35 20.32 20.84
N TRP A 194 19.04 19.69 19.89
CA TRP A 194 19.59 20.35 18.71
C TRP A 194 18.59 20.48 17.55
N MET A 195 17.43 19.82 17.59
CA MET A 195 16.44 19.82 16.50
C MET A 195 15.17 20.60 16.83
N SER A 196 14.83 20.72 18.11
CA SER A 196 13.57 21.36 18.52
C SER A 196 13.67 21.83 19.97
N ASP A 197 12.95 22.91 20.27
CA ASP A 197 12.70 23.44 21.61
C ASP A 197 11.52 22.75 22.33
N TYR A 198 10.82 21.84 21.64
CA TYR A 198 9.78 21.03 22.25
C TYR A 198 10.36 20.05 23.28
N PRO A 199 9.57 19.61 24.28
CA PRO A 199 10.03 18.65 25.26
C PRO A 199 10.48 17.35 24.59
N LYS A 200 11.61 16.80 25.06
CA LYS A 200 12.27 15.62 24.51
C LYS A 200 11.33 14.46 24.22
N ASP A 201 10.36 14.20 25.11
CA ASP A 201 9.42 13.09 24.96
C ASP A 201 8.50 13.25 23.74
N HIS A 202 8.09 14.48 23.41
CA HIS A 202 7.26 14.75 22.22
C HIS A 202 8.04 14.51 20.93
N VAL A 203 9.26 15.05 20.87
CA VAL A 203 10.13 14.92 19.69
C VAL A 203 10.56 13.47 19.50
N THR A 204 10.90 12.78 20.59
CA THR A 204 11.23 11.34 20.59
C THR A 204 10.05 10.50 20.11
N LYS A 205 8.83 10.77 20.62
CA LYS A 205 7.62 10.07 20.19
C LYS A 205 7.35 10.26 18.69
N TYR A 206 7.52 11.48 18.18
CA TYR A 206 7.39 11.78 16.74
C TYR A 206 8.42 11.01 15.90
N MET A 207 9.70 10.99 16.32
CA MET A 207 10.74 10.22 15.63
C MET A 207 10.50 8.70 15.67
N LEU A 208 9.91 8.17 16.75
CA LEU A 208 9.60 6.75 16.88
C LEU A 208 8.37 6.33 16.06
N GLN A 209 7.39 7.21 15.86
CA GLN A 209 6.22 6.95 15.01
C GLN A 209 6.59 6.65 13.55
N GLN A 210 7.66 7.26 13.06
CA GLN A 210 8.25 7.02 11.72
C GLN A 210 8.84 5.60 11.53
N ASN A 211 8.70 4.75 12.54
CA ASN A 211 9.24 3.39 12.59
C ASN A 211 8.18 2.37 13.02
N MET A 212 6.89 2.72 12.94
CA MET A 212 5.79 1.93 13.47
C MET A 212 5.74 0.52 12.85
N TYR A 213 5.94 0.42 11.54
CA TYR A 213 5.87 -0.85 10.81
C TYR A 213 7.23 -1.56 10.66
N ASP A 214 8.31 -1.02 11.23
CA ASP A 214 9.65 -1.63 11.11
C ASP A 214 9.64 -3.09 11.59
N TYR A 215 8.94 -3.38 12.68
CA TYR A 215 8.90 -4.73 13.25
C TYR A 215 8.28 -5.72 12.25
N ASP A 216 7.12 -5.38 11.69
CA ASP A 216 6.40 -6.24 10.74
C ASP A 216 7.22 -6.45 9.46
N VAL A 217 7.86 -5.38 8.95
CA VAL A 217 8.73 -5.46 7.78
C VAL A 217 9.94 -6.35 8.06
N ILE A 218 10.58 -6.22 9.24
CA ILE A 218 11.73 -7.05 9.61
C ILE A 218 11.35 -8.53 9.70
N GLU A 219 10.24 -8.85 10.40
CA GLU A 219 9.77 -10.24 10.52
C GLU A 219 9.38 -10.82 9.16
N ALA A 220 8.73 -10.03 8.30
CA ALA A 220 8.42 -10.45 6.93
C ALA A 220 9.68 -10.74 6.11
N LEU A 221 10.73 -9.90 6.21
CA LEU A 221 12.00 -10.14 5.54
C LEU A 221 12.71 -11.40 6.07
N ILE A 222 12.65 -11.67 7.38
CA ILE A 222 13.22 -12.89 7.98
C ILE A 222 12.51 -14.14 7.44
N LYS A 223 11.17 -14.12 7.42
CA LYS A 223 10.33 -15.21 6.93
C LYS A 223 10.52 -15.42 5.42
N LEU A 224 10.62 -14.34 4.66
CA LEU A 224 10.71 -14.39 3.20
C LEU A 224 12.09 -14.82 2.73
N ASP A 225 13.16 -14.41 3.42
CA ASP A 225 14.55 -14.71 3.06
C ASP A 225 14.86 -14.41 1.57
N PRO A 226 14.76 -13.13 1.15
CA PRO A 226 15.03 -12.75 -0.24
C PRO A 226 16.50 -12.95 -0.61
N THR A 227 16.75 -13.36 -1.85
CA THR A 227 18.13 -13.36 -2.38
C THR A 227 18.63 -11.93 -2.63
N ASP A 228 19.94 -11.73 -2.74
CA ASP A 228 20.51 -10.40 -3.02
C ASP A 228 19.94 -9.77 -4.30
N ILE A 229 19.65 -10.59 -5.33
CA ILE A 229 19.00 -10.15 -6.58
C ILE A 229 17.55 -9.72 -6.34
N GLU A 230 16.76 -10.54 -5.63
CA GLU A 230 15.37 -10.21 -5.28
C GLU A 230 15.31 -8.93 -4.46
N LEU A 231 16.22 -8.79 -3.50
CA LEU A 231 16.31 -7.64 -2.64
C LEU A 231 16.76 -6.39 -3.40
N THR A 232 17.75 -6.49 -4.30
CA THR A 232 18.13 -5.40 -5.22
C THR A 232 16.93 -4.90 -6.01
N TYR A 233 16.12 -5.82 -6.53
CA TYR A 233 14.89 -5.46 -7.22
C TYR A 233 13.89 -4.77 -6.30
N MET A 234 13.69 -5.27 -5.07
CA MET A 234 12.83 -4.63 -4.07
C MET A 234 13.25 -3.18 -3.78
N PHE A 235 14.56 -2.93 -3.60
CA PHE A 235 15.11 -1.58 -3.41
C PHE A 235 14.78 -0.67 -4.59
N ALA A 236 15.09 -1.11 -5.81
CA ALA A 236 14.87 -0.31 -7.00
C ALA A 236 13.39 -0.04 -7.26
N GLN A 237 12.54 -1.06 -7.14
CA GLN A 237 11.10 -0.94 -7.32
C GLN A 237 10.50 0.07 -6.34
N LEU A 238 10.82 -0.05 -5.04
CA LEU A 238 10.30 0.85 -4.01
C LEU A 238 10.76 2.30 -4.25
N CYS A 239 12.04 2.49 -4.57
CA CYS A 239 12.63 3.80 -4.85
C CYS A 239 11.99 4.49 -6.06
N PHE A 240 11.92 3.80 -7.20
CA PHE A 240 11.44 4.38 -8.45
C PHE A 240 9.92 4.60 -8.43
N GLU A 241 9.16 3.71 -7.79
CA GLU A 241 7.72 3.93 -7.58
C GLU A 241 7.46 5.19 -6.74
N TYR A 242 8.21 5.37 -5.65
CA TYR A 242 8.09 6.56 -4.80
C TYR A 242 8.45 7.84 -5.57
N ALA A 243 9.60 7.85 -6.24
CA ALA A 243 10.07 9.01 -6.99
C ALA A 243 9.12 9.37 -8.14
N GLY A 244 8.65 8.39 -8.91
CA GLY A 244 7.75 8.60 -10.04
C GLY A 244 6.43 9.22 -9.63
N LYS A 245 5.80 8.71 -8.56
CA LYS A 245 4.55 9.29 -8.03
C LYS A 245 4.74 10.69 -7.46
N ARG A 246 5.89 10.96 -6.85
CA ARG A 246 6.16 12.25 -6.20
C ARG A 246 6.46 13.36 -7.20
N LEU A 247 7.22 13.05 -8.25
CA LEU A 247 7.68 14.00 -9.25
C LEU A 247 6.69 14.15 -10.42
N GLN A 248 5.95 13.09 -10.75
CA GLN A 248 5.00 13.03 -11.86
C GLN A 248 5.65 13.40 -13.22
N GLY A 249 4.84 13.50 -14.28
CA GLY A 249 5.28 13.97 -15.59
C GLY A 249 6.40 13.11 -16.20
N GLU A 250 7.43 13.77 -16.75
CA GLU A 250 8.57 13.11 -17.40
C GLU A 250 9.36 12.22 -16.43
N ASN A 251 9.55 12.65 -15.19
CA ASN A 251 10.23 11.85 -14.17
C ASN A 251 9.50 10.54 -13.88
N GLN A 252 8.15 10.56 -13.90
CA GLN A 252 7.36 9.34 -13.78
C GLN A 252 7.60 8.38 -14.95
N GLN A 253 7.63 8.89 -16.18
CA GLN A 253 7.91 8.07 -17.37
C GLN A 253 9.31 7.44 -17.30
N ILE A 254 10.31 8.19 -16.83
CA ILE A 254 11.67 7.69 -16.61
C ILE A 254 11.68 6.56 -15.58
N THR A 255 11.03 6.75 -14.43
CA THR A 255 10.99 5.73 -13.37
C THR A 255 10.18 4.49 -13.79
N ASP A 256 9.13 4.65 -14.58
CA ASP A 256 8.34 3.54 -15.12
C ASP A 256 9.18 2.72 -16.12
N HIS A 257 9.96 3.40 -16.97
CA HIS A 257 10.92 2.76 -17.87
C HIS A 257 11.97 1.95 -17.10
N PHE A 258 12.53 2.50 -16.02
CA PHE A 258 13.48 1.79 -15.17
C PHE A 258 12.88 0.54 -14.53
N GLN A 259 11.67 0.65 -13.98
CA GLN A 259 10.95 -0.48 -13.40
C GLN A 259 10.68 -1.57 -14.45
N HIS A 260 10.37 -1.20 -15.70
CA HIS A 260 10.16 -2.16 -16.79
C HIS A 260 11.43 -2.95 -17.13
N ILE A 261 12.58 -2.29 -17.23
CA ILE A 261 13.87 -2.96 -17.48
C ILE A 261 14.18 -3.96 -16.35
N LEU A 262 14.13 -3.50 -15.10
CA LEU A 262 14.48 -4.35 -13.95
C LEU A 262 13.48 -5.50 -13.75
N SER A 263 12.21 -5.29 -14.10
CA SER A 263 11.18 -6.36 -14.10
C SER A 263 11.50 -7.46 -15.10
N ASN A 264 12.00 -7.11 -16.28
CA ASN A 264 12.39 -8.07 -17.30
C ASN A 264 13.65 -8.86 -16.87
N ASP A 265 14.60 -8.18 -16.25
CA ASP A 265 15.82 -8.82 -15.76
C ASP A 265 15.53 -9.77 -14.57
N LEU A 266 14.58 -9.42 -13.70
CA LEU A 266 14.14 -10.32 -12.62
C LEU A 266 13.43 -11.57 -13.17
N HIS A 267 12.67 -11.43 -14.25
CA HIS A 267 12.06 -12.56 -14.92
C HIS A 267 13.13 -13.55 -15.42
N ASP A 268 14.15 -13.02 -16.09
CA ASP A 268 15.27 -13.83 -16.58
C ASP A 268 16.01 -14.51 -15.43
N TYR A 269 16.23 -13.82 -14.30
CA TYR A 269 16.79 -14.43 -13.08
C TYR A 269 15.97 -15.64 -12.59
N TYR A 270 14.64 -15.51 -12.51
CA TYR A 270 13.81 -16.63 -12.05
C TYR A 270 13.80 -17.81 -13.03
N VAL A 271 13.64 -17.54 -14.32
CA VAL A 271 13.47 -18.59 -15.33
C VAL A 271 14.81 -19.25 -15.68
N ILE A 272 15.86 -18.46 -15.86
CA ILE A 272 17.16 -18.93 -16.35
C ILE A 272 18.04 -19.37 -15.18
N ASP A 273 18.26 -18.51 -14.19
CA ASP A 273 19.24 -18.78 -13.13
C ASP A 273 18.66 -19.73 -12.07
N GLN A 274 17.44 -19.45 -11.60
CA GLN A 274 16.78 -20.24 -10.56
C GLN A 274 16.06 -21.47 -11.11
N LYS A 275 15.89 -21.58 -12.44
CA LYS A 275 15.08 -22.62 -13.11
C LYS A 275 13.69 -22.76 -12.49
N ARG A 276 13.14 -21.63 -12.02
CA ARG A 276 11.86 -21.54 -11.34
C ARG A 276 10.84 -20.99 -12.32
N GLU A 277 10.12 -21.89 -12.98
CA GLU A 277 9.07 -21.48 -13.91
C GLU A 277 7.94 -20.74 -13.18
N ARG A 278 7.50 -21.25 -12.02
CA ARG A 278 6.38 -20.69 -11.24
C ARG A 278 6.88 -19.79 -10.09
N TYR A 279 7.23 -18.55 -10.44
CA TYR A 279 7.77 -17.57 -9.49
C TYR A 279 6.75 -16.50 -9.05
N PHE A 280 5.54 -16.48 -9.61
CA PHE A 280 4.53 -15.45 -9.33
C PHE A 280 4.28 -15.27 -7.83
N TYR A 281 3.99 -16.36 -7.11
CA TYR A 281 3.68 -16.27 -5.67
C TYR A 281 4.85 -15.69 -4.87
N ARG A 282 6.09 -16.01 -5.26
CA ARG A 282 7.28 -15.42 -4.64
C ARG A 282 7.35 -13.92 -4.88
N LEU A 283 7.10 -13.48 -6.11
CA LEU A 283 7.08 -12.07 -6.46
C LEU A 283 5.97 -11.30 -5.73
N SER A 284 4.76 -11.87 -5.59
CA SER A 284 3.71 -11.24 -4.80
C SER A 284 4.10 -11.05 -3.34
N GLU A 285 4.77 -12.03 -2.74
CA GLU A 285 5.28 -11.92 -1.36
C GLU A 285 6.36 -10.84 -1.22
N LEU A 286 7.28 -10.70 -2.19
CA LEU A 286 8.25 -9.60 -2.21
C LEU A 286 7.55 -8.23 -2.30
N MET A 287 6.56 -8.11 -3.17
CA MET A 287 5.82 -6.85 -3.33
C MET A 287 5.03 -6.50 -2.08
N LYS A 288 4.41 -7.47 -1.38
CA LYS A 288 3.72 -7.22 -0.10
C LYS A 288 4.62 -6.51 0.91
N VAL A 289 5.89 -6.93 1.04
CA VAL A 289 6.86 -6.26 1.94
C VAL A 289 7.12 -4.82 1.49
N ASN A 290 7.37 -4.59 0.20
CA ASN A 290 7.55 -3.25 -0.34
C ASN A 290 6.34 -2.35 -0.10
N ASN A 291 5.13 -2.89 -0.22
CA ASN A 291 3.89 -2.13 -0.02
C ASN A 291 3.72 -1.68 1.43
N VAL A 292 4.07 -2.50 2.42
CA VAL A 292 4.04 -2.08 3.84
C VAL A 292 4.96 -0.87 4.07
N ILE A 293 6.16 -0.89 3.49
CA ILE A 293 7.10 0.24 3.59
C ILE A 293 6.56 1.47 2.86
N TYR A 294 5.96 1.27 1.68
CA TYR A 294 5.38 2.34 0.88
C TYR A 294 4.20 3.04 1.59
N VAL A 295 3.30 2.26 2.18
CA VAL A 295 2.18 2.72 3.01
C VAL A 295 2.68 3.58 4.17
N GLU A 296 3.73 3.16 4.86
CA GLU A 296 4.32 3.96 5.95
C GLU A 296 4.76 5.37 5.49
N PHE A 297 5.34 5.48 4.28
CA PHE A 297 5.68 6.78 3.69
C PHE A 297 4.47 7.65 3.35
N GLN A 298 3.28 7.06 3.16
CA GLN A 298 2.04 7.79 2.95
C GLN A 298 1.35 8.18 4.27
N TYR A 299 1.25 7.25 5.23
CA TYR A 299 0.52 7.43 6.49
C TYR A 299 1.23 8.33 7.52
N ASN A 300 2.57 8.44 7.47
CA ASN A 300 3.30 9.35 8.37
C ASN A 300 2.93 10.85 8.20
N ARG A 301 2.07 11.18 7.23
CA ARG A 301 1.46 12.51 7.07
C ARG A 301 0.15 12.70 7.84
N ASP A 302 -0.60 11.63 8.13
CA ASP A 302 -1.94 11.69 8.68
C ASP A 302 -2.15 10.64 9.78
N SER A 303 -2.01 11.10 11.03
CA SER A 303 -2.69 10.58 12.24
C SER A 303 -1.97 9.57 13.15
N ILE A 304 -2.09 9.90 14.45
CA ILE A 304 -1.95 9.03 15.63
C ILE A 304 -3.26 8.26 15.80
N GLN A 305 -3.24 6.95 16.09
CA GLN A 305 -4.19 6.33 17.04
C GLN A 305 -3.69 5.02 17.69
N PRO A 306 -4.21 4.65 18.88
CA PRO A 306 -3.82 3.47 19.64
C PRO A 306 -4.80 2.29 19.53
N SER A 307 -4.28 1.13 19.94
CA SER A 307 -4.81 -0.23 19.93
C SER A 307 -5.85 -0.57 21.02
N GLU A 308 -6.77 -1.51 20.74
CA GLU A 308 -6.90 -2.86 21.37
C GLU A 308 -8.30 -3.52 21.26
N LEU A 309 -8.28 -4.85 21.44
CA LEU A 309 -9.24 -5.91 21.09
C LEU A 309 -10.44 -6.12 22.06
N SER A 310 -11.55 -6.68 21.54
CA SER A 310 -12.19 -7.96 22.00
C SER A 310 -13.61 -8.15 21.40
N ILE A 311 -14.23 -9.32 21.66
CA ILE A 311 -15.09 -10.14 20.77
C ILE A 311 -16.59 -10.23 21.23
N THR A 312 -17.57 -10.43 20.29
CA THR A 312 -19.00 -10.95 20.37
C THR A 312 -20.13 -10.04 19.74
N PRO A 313 -21.43 -10.43 19.62
CA PRO A 313 -22.07 -11.37 18.67
C PRO A 313 -23.16 -10.70 17.77
N SER A 314 -22.86 -9.60 17.06
CA SER A 314 -23.85 -8.90 16.20
C SER A 314 -23.44 -8.88 14.72
N LEU A 315 -24.18 -8.22 13.81
CA LEU A 315 -23.69 -7.97 12.43
C LEU A 315 -22.28 -7.35 12.46
N SER A 316 -21.99 -6.55 13.49
CA SER A 316 -20.67 -6.02 13.82
C SER A 316 -19.57 -7.04 14.12
N TYR A 317 -19.95 -8.28 14.32
CA TYR A 317 -19.06 -9.41 14.51
C TYR A 317 -19.01 -10.30 13.27
N PHE A 318 -20.13 -10.38 12.54
CA PHE A 318 -20.29 -11.10 11.28
C PHE A 318 -19.48 -10.50 10.12
N VAL A 319 -19.46 -9.17 9.96
CA VAL A 319 -18.75 -8.46 8.88
C VAL A 319 -17.48 -7.74 9.34
N GLY A 320 -17.14 -7.84 10.63
CA GLY A 320 -16.28 -6.85 11.33
C GLY A 320 -17.09 -5.68 11.90
N ARG A 321 -16.48 -4.84 12.77
CA ARG A 321 -17.16 -3.66 13.33
C ARG A 321 -17.62 -2.81 12.12
N PRO A 322 -18.93 -2.66 11.83
CA PRO A 322 -19.37 -2.02 10.61
C PRO A 322 -19.13 -0.54 10.84
N GLU A 323 -18.24 0.03 10.07
CA GLU A 323 -17.90 1.46 10.10
C GLU A 323 -19.09 2.35 9.74
N TYR A 324 -20.27 1.80 9.47
CA TYR A 324 -21.49 2.53 9.08
C TYR A 324 -22.44 2.80 10.25
N LEU A 325 -22.16 2.31 11.45
CA LEU A 325 -22.95 2.60 12.65
C LEU A 325 -22.19 3.60 13.54
N LEU A 326 -22.73 4.81 13.69
CA LEU A 326 -22.35 5.75 14.75
C LEU A 326 -22.56 5.06 16.10
N PHE A 327 -21.48 4.78 16.84
CA PHE A 327 -21.60 4.15 18.15
C PHE A 327 -21.91 5.20 19.22
N CYS A 328 -23.02 4.97 19.92
CA CYS A 328 -23.24 5.49 21.27
C CYS A 328 -22.35 4.71 22.24
N ASP A 329 -21.57 5.40 23.05
CA ASP A 329 -20.95 4.81 24.23
C ASP A 329 -22.06 4.38 25.21
N PRO A 330 -22.17 3.09 25.58
CA PRO A 330 -23.20 2.66 26.53
C PRO A 330 -23.04 3.26 27.93
N GLN A 331 -21.88 3.84 28.27
CA GLN A 331 -21.60 4.47 29.56
C GLN A 331 -21.99 5.95 29.61
N PHE A 332 -22.16 6.61 28.46
CA PHE A 332 -22.61 8.01 28.39
C PHE A 332 -24.01 8.08 27.79
N ARG A 333 -24.94 8.73 28.50
CA ARG A 333 -26.18 9.18 27.87
C ARG A 333 -25.80 10.18 26.78
N THR A 334 -25.78 9.74 25.54
CA THR A 334 -25.83 10.66 24.40
C THR A 334 -27.12 11.49 24.53
N TYR A 335 -27.13 12.71 24.00
CA TYR A 335 -28.33 13.58 23.93
C TYR A 335 -29.48 12.98 23.06
N SER A 336 -29.40 11.69 22.76
CA SER A 336 -30.18 10.89 21.84
C SER A 336 -31.33 10.19 22.56
N THR A 337 -32.54 10.36 22.04
CA THR A 337 -33.73 9.59 22.45
C THR A 337 -33.82 8.23 21.74
N PHE A 338 -32.83 7.86 20.92
CA PHE A 338 -32.82 6.65 20.11
C PHE A 338 -32.34 5.46 20.94
N ASN A 339 -33.30 4.82 21.61
CA ASN A 339 -33.04 3.83 22.64
C ASN A 339 -33.48 2.40 22.28
N PRO A 340 -33.23 1.92 21.06
CA PRO A 340 -32.95 0.50 20.90
C PRO A 340 -31.65 0.25 20.14
N LYS A 341 -30.80 -0.61 20.72
CA LYS A 341 -29.72 -1.29 19.99
C LYS A 341 -30.35 -2.05 18.82
N ILE A 342 -30.19 -1.57 17.60
CA ILE A 342 -30.71 -2.25 16.41
C ILE A 342 -29.87 -3.49 16.14
N VAL A 343 -30.48 -4.65 16.25
CA VAL A 343 -29.87 -5.94 15.94
C VAL A 343 -30.45 -6.45 14.62
N ILE A 344 -29.59 -6.61 13.62
CA ILE A 344 -29.96 -7.19 12.33
C ILE A 344 -29.81 -8.71 12.43
N ASN A 345 -30.94 -9.43 12.37
CA ASN A 345 -30.95 -10.88 12.41
C ASN A 345 -30.58 -11.45 11.02
N VAL A 346 -29.45 -12.16 10.94
CA VAL A 346 -28.95 -12.79 9.71
C VAL A 346 -29.13 -14.30 9.69
N GLN A 347 -29.86 -14.89 10.64
CA GLN A 347 -29.97 -16.35 10.80
C GLN A 347 -30.50 -17.04 9.53
N SER A 348 -31.49 -16.46 8.84
CA SER A 348 -32.01 -16.99 7.58
C SER A 348 -30.94 -17.03 6.50
N LEU A 349 -30.11 -15.98 6.39
CA LEU A 349 -29.00 -15.90 5.44
C LEU A 349 -27.95 -16.98 5.74
N ILE A 350 -27.64 -17.23 7.02
CA ILE A 350 -26.72 -18.30 7.42
C ILE A 350 -27.30 -19.68 7.11
N SER A 351 -28.56 -19.90 7.42
CA SER A 351 -29.24 -21.16 7.11
C SER A 351 -29.24 -21.46 5.61
N GLU A 352 -29.46 -20.44 4.78
CA GLU A 352 -29.37 -20.56 3.32
C GLU A 352 -27.93 -20.85 2.86
N ALA A 353 -26.93 -20.20 3.47
CA ALA A 353 -25.52 -20.46 3.19
C ALA A 353 -25.14 -21.91 3.48
N CYS A 354 -25.50 -22.42 4.66
CA CYS A 354 -25.25 -23.79 5.06
C CYS A 354 -25.97 -24.78 4.13
N ARG A 355 -27.21 -24.48 3.72
CA ARG A 355 -27.96 -25.27 2.75
C ARG A 355 -27.20 -25.39 1.43
N LEU A 356 -26.70 -24.28 0.89
CA LEU A 356 -25.92 -24.27 -0.36
C LEU A 356 -24.58 -25.03 -0.21
N LEU A 357 -23.85 -24.82 0.89
CA LEU A 357 -22.61 -25.54 1.17
C LEU A 357 -22.82 -27.06 1.26
N ASN A 358 -23.95 -27.52 1.80
CA ASN A 358 -24.27 -28.94 1.91
C ASN A 358 -24.72 -29.56 0.59
N GLN A 359 -25.42 -28.81 -0.26
CA GLN A 359 -25.88 -29.31 -1.56
C GLN A 359 -24.75 -29.41 -2.58
N GLY A 360 -23.71 -28.58 -2.47
CA GLY A 360 -22.72 -28.45 -3.53
C GLY A 360 -23.32 -27.81 -4.79
N TYR A 361 -22.56 -27.78 -5.88
CA TYR A 361 -23.03 -27.18 -7.14
C TYR A 361 -23.73 -28.22 -8.02
N GLN A 362 -24.89 -27.85 -8.57
CA GLN A 362 -25.71 -28.76 -9.39
C GLN A 362 -25.09 -29.08 -10.77
N ALA A 363 -24.16 -28.25 -11.25
CA ALA A 363 -23.43 -28.46 -12.50
C ALA A 363 -21.93 -28.15 -12.29
N PRO A 364 -21.05 -29.16 -12.16
CA PRO A 364 -19.63 -28.93 -11.98
C PRO A 364 -19.04 -28.26 -13.24
N ILE A 365 -18.48 -27.05 -13.07
CA ILE A 365 -17.73 -26.38 -14.14
C ILE A 365 -16.39 -27.10 -14.29
N GLN A 366 -16.08 -27.54 -15.51
CA GLN A 366 -14.77 -28.05 -15.87
C GLN A 366 -13.96 -26.94 -16.54
N ALA A 367 -12.73 -26.75 -16.08
CA ALA A 367 -11.78 -25.82 -16.67
C ALA A 367 -10.37 -26.39 -16.50
N GLU A 368 -9.43 -25.88 -17.30
CA GLU A 368 -8.04 -26.37 -17.30
C GLU A 368 -7.31 -26.15 -15.97
N ASN A 369 -7.71 -25.12 -15.22
CA ASN A 369 -7.15 -24.80 -13.91
C ASN A 369 -8.17 -24.07 -13.03
N GLN A 370 -7.81 -23.83 -11.77
CA GLN A 370 -8.71 -23.29 -10.76
C GLN A 370 -9.06 -21.82 -11.02
N LEU A 371 -8.11 -21.02 -11.49
CA LEU A 371 -8.37 -19.62 -11.85
C LEU A 371 -9.35 -19.49 -13.02
N LYS A 372 -9.20 -20.30 -14.08
CA LYS A 372 -10.15 -20.34 -15.21
C LYS A 372 -11.54 -20.81 -14.75
N LYS A 373 -11.61 -21.74 -13.80
CA LYS A 373 -12.87 -22.20 -13.20
C LYS A 373 -13.58 -21.08 -12.43
N LEU A 374 -12.84 -20.36 -11.58
CA LEU A 374 -13.35 -19.16 -10.89
C LEU A 374 -13.75 -18.05 -11.85
N ASN A 375 -13.04 -17.91 -12.98
CA ASN A 375 -13.37 -16.91 -14.00
C ASN A 375 -14.66 -17.25 -14.76
N LEU A 376 -14.87 -18.52 -15.09
CA LEU A 376 -16.15 -18.97 -15.66
C LEU A 376 -17.30 -18.69 -14.69
N ALA A 377 -17.11 -18.98 -13.40
CA ALA A 377 -18.07 -18.64 -12.36
C ALA A 377 -18.33 -17.13 -12.28
N PHE A 378 -17.28 -16.31 -12.37
CA PHE A 378 -17.39 -14.84 -12.40
C PHE A 378 -18.19 -14.34 -13.61
N ASN A 379 -17.97 -14.95 -14.79
CA ASN A 379 -18.69 -14.57 -16.01
C ASN A 379 -20.20 -14.80 -15.92
N PHE A 380 -20.66 -15.82 -15.19
CA PHE A 380 -22.08 -16.02 -14.91
C PHE A 380 -22.67 -14.99 -13.93
N LEU A 381 -21.83 -14.19 -13.30
CA LEU A 381 -22.18 -13.22 -12.26
C LEU A 381 -21.89 -11.78 -12.70
N LYS A 382 -21.59 -11.55 -13.98
CA LYS A 382 -21.27 -10.25 -14.55
C LYS A 382 -22.42 -9.25 -14.43
N PHE A 383 -22.02 -7.98 -14.37
CA PHE A 383 -22.94 -6.84 -14.44
C PHE A 383 -23.76 -6.91 -15.71
N ASP A 384 -25.08 -6.93 -15.52
CA ASP A 384 -26.05 -6.86 -16.60
C ASP A 384 -26.39 -5.40 -16.86
N SER A 385 -25.75 -4.82 -17.88
CA SER A 385 -26.00 -3.44 -18.27
C SER A 385 -27.37 -3.23 -18.93
N GLU A 386 -27.98 -4.29 -19.46
CA GLU A 386 -29.25 -4.23 -20.19
C GLU A 386 -30.44 -4.15 -19.23
N ASN A 387 -30.37 -4.82 -18.07
CA ASN A 387 -31.43 -4.86 -17.06
C ASN A 387 -31.18 -3.92 -15.86
N MET A 388 -30.52 -2.78 -16.09
CA MET A 388 -30.16 -1.83 -15.04
C MET A 388 -31.38 -1.05 -14.52
N LYS A 389 -31.51 -0.93 -13.20
CA LYS A 389 -32.57 -0.13 -12.54
C LYS A 389 -32.00 1.13 -11.91
N ILE A 390 -32.75 2.23 -11.97
CA ILE A 390 -32.38 3.47 -11.25
C ILE A 390 -32.81 3.33 -9.79
N LEU A 391 -31.89 3.59 -8.87
CA LEU A 391 -32.12 3.55 -7.43
C LEU A 391 -32.28 4.98 -6.89
N GLU A 392 -33.53 5.44 -6.82
CA GLU A 392 -33.88 6.79 -6.37
C GLU A 392 -33.94 6.92 -4.84
N LYS A 393 -34.31 5.83 -4.14
CA LYS A 393 -34.38 5.76 -2.68
C LYS A 393 -33.57 4.58 -2.17
N PHE A 394 -32.72 4.82 -1.19
CA PHE A 394 -31.88 3.83 -0.53
C PHE A 394 -32.25 3.78 0.96
N GLY A 395 -32.99 2.76 1.37
CA GLY A 395 -33.38 2.54 2.77
C GLY A 395 -32.95 1.18 3.30
N GLN A 396 -33.59 0.75 4.39
CA GLN A 396 -33.28 -0.51 5.07
C GLN A 396 -33.45 -1.72 4.13
N SER A 397 -34.56 -1.76 3.38
CA SER A 397 -34.89 -2.87 2.48
C SER A 397 -33.79 -3.06 1.41
N GLU A 398 -33.41 -1.97 0.76
CA GLU A 398 -32.38 -1.95 -0.28
C GLU A 398 -31.03 -2.38 0.30
N PHE A 399 -30.67 -1.85 1.47
CA PHE A 399 -29.45 -2.21 2.17
C PHE A 399 -29.36 -3.71 2.48
N MET A 400 -30.42 -4.30 3.07
CA MET A 400 -30.45 -5.73 3.39
C MET A 400 -30.36 -6.59 2.13
N ASN A 401 -31.08 -6.20 1.08
CA ASN A 401 -31.11 -6.94 -0.17
C ASN A 401 -29.75 -6.94 -0.89
N ILE A 402 -28.98 -5.86 -0.77
CA ILE A 402 -27.60 -5.77 -1.26
C ILE A 402 -26.67 -6.71 -0.48
N ILE A 403 -26.78 -6.74 0.85
CA ILE A 403 -25.98 -7.65 1.69
C ILE A 403 -26.27 -9.11 1.31
N GLU A 404 -27.56 -9.49 1.29
CA GLU A 404 -27.99 -10.85 0.96
C GLU A 404 -27.48 -11.26 -0.43
N TYR A 405 -27.64 -10.39 -1.42
CA TYR A 405 -27.18 -10.65 -2.78
C TYR A 405 -25.67 -10.90 -2.84
N TYR A 406 -24.85 -9.98 -2.31
CA TYR A 406 -23.40 -10.13 -2.42
C TYR A 406 -22.90 -11.32 -1.60
N PHE A 407 -23.48 -11.57 -0.43
CA PHE A 407 -23.11 -12.72 0.38
C PHE A 407 -23.36 -14.05 -0.36
N ILE A 408 -24.57 -14.22 -0.92
CA ILE A 408 -24.92 -15.44 -1.67
C ILE A 408 -24.17 -15.53 -3.00
N MET A 409 -23.95 -14.39 -3.68
CA MET A 409 -23.16 -14.34 -4.91
C MET A 409 -21.73 -14.81 -4.69
N VAL A 410 -21.05 -14.28 -3.67
CA VAL A 410 -19.66 -14.66 -3.36
C VAL A 410 -19.58 -16.11 -2.92
N LEU A 411 -20.56 -16.59 -2.14
CA LEU A 411 -20.69 -18.00 -1.79
C LEU A 411 -20.77 -18.88 -3.04
N LYS A 412 -21.68 -18.57 -3.96
CA LYS A 412 -21.83 -19.32 -5.22
C LYS A 412 -20.56 -19.26 -6.07
N TRP A 413 -19.88 -18.12 -6.10
CA TRP A 413 -18.63 -17.94 -6.84
C TRP A 413 -17.50 -18.81 -6.28
N ILE A 414 -17.20 -18.71 -4.98
CA ILE A 414 -16.08 -19.47 -4.39
C ILE A 414 -16.35 -20.96 -4.33
N MET A 415 -17.61 -21.39 -4.32
CA MET A 415 -17.96 -22.81 -4.38
C MET A 415 -17.46 -23.49 -5.66
N HIS A 416 -17.07 -22.75 -6.69
CA HIS A 416 -16.40 -23.31 -7.88
C HIS A 416 -14.89 -23.53 -7.70
N PHE A 417 -14.31 -23.12 -6.57
CA PHE A 417 -12.91 -23.37 -6.27
C PHE A 417 -12.76 -24.69 -5.52
N ASP A 418 -12.10 -25.67 -6.13
CA ASP A 418 -12.07 -27.04 -5.63
C ASP A 418 -11.35 -27.14 -4.29
N GLU A 419 -10.31 -26.33 -4.06
CA GLU A 419 -9.60 -26.31 -2.79
C GLU A 419 -10.44 -25.74 -1.64
N PHE A 420 -11.34 -24.80 -1.94
CA PHE A 420 -12.32 -24.33 -0.97
C PHE A 420 -13.29 -25.45 -0.58
N GLN A 421 -13.73 -26.25 -1.56
CA GLN A 421 -14.66 -27.36 -1.31
C GLN A 421 -14.10 -28.45 -0.38
N LYS A 422 -12.77 -28.63 -0.35
CA LYS A 422 -12.09 -29.60 0.51
C LYS A 422 -12.07 -29.23 1.99
N LEU A 423 -12.31 -27.96 2.32
CA LEU A 423 -12.33 -27.49 3.70
C LEU A 423 -13.56 -27.99 4.47
N GLU A 424 -13.44 -28.06 5.79
CA GLU A 424 -14.58 -28.29 6.67
C GLU A 424 -15.63 -27.18 6.52
N LYS A 425 -16.91 -27.52 6.72
CA LYS A 425 -18.04 -26.59 6.49
C LYS A 425 -17.97 -25.34 7.35
N ASP A 426 -17.53 -25.48 8.60
CA ASP A 426 -17.35 -24.35 9.51
C ASP A 426 -16.27 -23.39 9.00
N LEU A 427 -15.19 -23.92 8.42
CA LEU A 427 -14.12 -23.13 7.84
C LEU A 427 -14.55 -22.47 6.53
N GLN A 428 -15.30 -23.17 5.68
CA GLN A 428 -15.93 -22.61 4.47
C GLN A 428 -16.80 -21.41 4.81
N LEU A 429 -17.69 -21.57 5.80
CA LEU A 429 -18.57 -20.51 6.25
C LEU A 429 -17.77 -19.34 6.85
N LYS A 430 -16.80 -19.62 7.71
CA LYS A 430 -15.96 -18.60 8.34
C LYS A 430 -15.17 -17.78 7.31
N LEU A 431 -14.67 -18.40 6.25
CA LEU A 431 -14.02 -17.72 5.13
C LEU A 431 -14.99 -16.82 4.37
N ILE A 432 -16.18 -17.32 4.03
CA ILE A 432 -17.20 -16.50 3.33
C ILE A 432 -17.61 -15.27 4.13
N GLN A 433 -17.87 -15.47 5.43
CA GLN A 433 -18.18 -14.38 6.37
C GLN A 433 -17.08 -13.30 6.39
N SER A 434 -15.84 -13.71 6.13
CA SER A 434 -14.68 -12.85 6.22
C SER A 434 -14.47 -11.92 5.04
N PHE A 435 -14.79 -12.32 3.81
CA PHE A 435 -14.29 -11.60 2.63
C PHE A 435 -15.38 -11.19 1.64
N TRP A 436 -16.64 -11.60 1.83
CA TRP A 436 -17.71 -11.27 0.88
C TRP A 436 -17.87 -9.76 0.68
N HIS A 437 -17.66 -8.95 1.73
CA HIS A 437 -17.75 -7.49 1.65
C HIS A 437 -16.56 -6.88 0.89
N VAL A 438 -15.36 -7.45 1.04
CA VAL A 438 -14.16 -7.06 0.27
C VAL A 438 -14.41 -7.28 -1.22
N TRP A 439 -14.90 -8.48 -1.56
CA TRP A 439 -15.32 -8.79 -2.93
C TRP A 439 -16.37 -7.81 -3.45
N SER A 440 -17.41 -7.52 -2.64
CA SER A 440 -18.49 -6.61 -3.03
C SER A 440 -18.00 -5.20 -3.35
N ARG A 441 -17.01 -4.69 -2.61
CA ARG A 441 -16.47 -3.34 -2.82
C ARG A 441 -15.68 -3.26 -4.13
N MET A 442 -14.81 -4.24 -4.39
CA MET A 442 -14.10 -4.31 -5.67
C MET A 442 -15.08 -4.44 -6.83
N HIS A 443 -16.13 -5.25 -6.69
CA HIS A 443 -17.15 -5.41 -7.73
C HIS A 443 -17.88 -4.10 -8.03
N LYS A 444 -18.23 -3.30 -7.02
CA LYS A 444 -18.83 -1.97 -7.23
C LYS A 444 -17.92 -1.06 -8.04
N CYS A 445 -16.61 -1.06 -7.76
CA CYS A 445 -15.64 -0.26 -8.51
C CYS A 445 -15.53 -0.72 -9.97
N VAL A 446 -15.31 -2.02 -10.19
CA VAL A 446 -15.21 -2.62 -11.53
C VAL A 446 -16.46 -2.34 -12.36
N THR A 447 -17.65 -2.59 -11.81
CA THR A 447 -18.91 -2.39 -12.54
C THR A 447 -19.23 -0.92 -12.79
N THR A 448 -18.84 -0.02 -11.89
CA THR A 448 -18.94 1.43 -12.13
C THR A 448 -18.01 1.87 -13.25
N VAL A 449 -16.77 1.37 -13.27
CA VAL A 449 -15.81 1.63 -14.36
C VAL A 449 -16.38 1.15 -15.70
N MET A 450 -16.85 -0.09 -15.76
CA MET A 450 -17.48 -0.64 -16.97
C MET A 450 -18.67 0.21 -17.46
N TYR A 451 -19.51 0.67 -16.54
CA TYR A 451 -20.63 1.55 -16.86
C TYR A 451 -20.15 2.88 -17.44
N ARG A 452 -19.16 3.53 -16.82
CA ARG A 452 -18.60 4.81 -17.29
C ARG A 452 -17.95 4.70 -18.67
N THR A 453 -17.22 3.61 -18.92
CA THR A 453 -16.59 3.37 -20.22
C THR A 453 -17.62 3.12 -21.32
N SER A 454 -18.77 2.52 -20.99
CA SER A 454 -19.84 2.23 -21.96
C SER A 454 -20.89 3.34 -22.13
N HIS A 455 -20.94 4.33 -21.23
CA HIS A 455 -21.96 5.39 -21.24
C HIS A 455 -21.33 6.78 -21.27
N PHE A 456 -21.25 7.37 -22.47
CA PHE A 456 -20.75 8.72 -22.65
C PHE A 456 -21.59 9.74 -21.86
N GLY A 457 -20.94 10.53 -21.00
CA GLY A 457 -21.61 11.52 -20.14
C GLY A 457 -22.03 11.01 -18.77
N ALA A 458 -21.63 9.79 -18.37
CA ALA A 458 -21.81 9.31 -17.01
C ALA A 458 -21.18 10.28 -15.99
N LYS A 459 -21.92 10.61 -14.94
CA LYS A 459 -21.47 11.56 -13.91
C LYS A 459 -20.51 10.88 -12.92
N PRO A 460 -19.55 11.63 -12.34
CA PRO A 460 -18.70 11.10 -11.25
C PRO A 460 -19.48 10.62 -10.02
N THR A 461 -20.69 11.14 -9.81
CA THR A 461 -21.60 10.83 -8.70
C THR A 461 -22.42 9.57 -8.93
N GLN A 462 -22.43 9.04 -10.16
CA GLN A 462 -23.09 7.80 -10.51
C GLN A 462 -22.22 6.59 -10.14
N LYS A 463 -22.86 5.63 -9.47
CA LYS A 463 -22.27 4.39 -8.97
C LYS A 463 -23.17 3.21 -9.29
N ILE A 464 -22.56 2.07 -9.61
CA ILE A 464 -23.25 0.81 -9.83
C ILE A 464 -23.22 -0.04 -8.56
N LEU A 465 -24.38 -0.57 -8.19
CA LEU A 465 -24.56 -1.45 -7.04
C LEU A 465 -25.60 -2.52 -7.37
N ARG A 466 -25.21 -3.80 -7.49
CA ARG A 466 -26.13 -4.90 -7.83
C ARG A 466 -27.03 -4.59 -9.05
N ASN A 467 -26.42 -4.25 -10.19
CA ASN A 467 -27.14 -3.84 -11.41
C ASN A 467 -28.10 -2.64 -11.21
N MET A 468 -27.91 -1.85 -10.14
CA MET A 468 -28.65 -0.62 -9.91
C MET A 468 -27.74 0.59 -10.05
N LEU A 469 -28.22 1.63 -10.74
CA LEU A 469 -27.57 2.92 -10.87
C LEU A 469 -28.05 3.84 -9.75
N MET A 470 -27.12 4.27 -8.89
CA MET A 470 -27.37 5.30 -7.89
C MET A 470 -26.61 6.57 -8.26
N ASP A 471 -27.31 7.68 -8.43
CA ASP A 471 -26.71 9.02 -8.55
C ASP A 471 -26.70 9.68 -7.17
N ARG A 472 -25.52 9.89 -6.57
CA ARG A 472 -25.40 10.45 -5.21
C ARG A 472 -26.00 11.85 -5.06
N ASP A 473 -26.14 12.62 -6.15
CA ASP A 473 -26.71 13.97 -6.09
C ASP A 473 -28.24 13.97 -6.12
N ARG A 474 -28.85 12.89 -6.62
CA ARG A 474 -30.30 12.80 -6.84
C ARG A 474 -30.97 11.77 -5.95
N GLY A 475 -30.23 10.74 -5.55
CA GLY A 475 -30.72 9.66 -4.71
C GLY A 475 -30.96 10.14 -3.28
N THR A 476 -32.02 9.64 -2.66
CA THR A 476 -32.34 9.88 -1.25
C THR A 476 -31.89 8.69 -0.41
N ILE A 477 -31.14 8.95 0.66
CA ILE A 477 -30.68 7.91 1.60
C ILE A 477 -31.49 8.03 2.88
N GLU A 478 -32.32 7.04 3.18
CA GLU A 478 -33.07 7.00 4.44
C GLU A 478 -32.18 6.38 5.54
N THR A 479 -31.86 7.16 6.57
CA THR A 479 -30.98 6.74 7.67
C THR A 479 -31.69 6.64 9.02
N SER A 480 -32.97 7.02 9.09
CA SER A 480 -33.79 7.01 10.32
C SER A 480 -33.92 5.63 10.95
N TRP A 481 -33.74 4.56 10.16
CA TRP A 481 -33.78 3.18 10.65
C TRP A 481 -32.50 2.75 11.36
N MET A 482 -31.39 3.48 11.23
CA MET A 482 -30.08 3.13 11.82
C MET A 482 -29.55 4.16 12.82
N SER A 483 -30.05 5.40 12.77
CA SER A 483 -29.56 6.51 13.59
C SER A 483 -30.60 7.63 13.70
N ASP A 484 -30.60 8.32 14.84
CA ASP A 484 -31.36 9.55 15.08
C ASP A 484 -30.57 10.84 14.80
N TYR A 485 -29.31 10.72 14.39
CA TYR A 485 -28.55 11.88 13.92
C TYR A 485 -29.17 12.41 12.63
N PRO A 486 -28.99 13.72 12.34
CA PRO A 486 -29.38 14.31 11.07
C PRO A 486 -28.89 13.47 9.89
N GLN A 487 -29.77 13.22 8.91
CA GLN A 487 -29.50 12.39 7.74
C GLN A 487 -28.22 12.81 7.01
N GLU A 488 -27.93 14.12 6.95
CA GLU A 488 -26.70 14.64 6.34
C GLU A 488 -25.44 14.08 7.00
N TYR A 489 -25.40 14.02 8.34
CA TYR A 489 -24.22 13.51 9.07
C TYR A 489 -24.05 12.02 8.89
N VAL A 490 -25.14 11.26 9.00
CA VAL A 490 -25.11 9.81 8.81
C VAL A 490 -24.73 9.47 7.37
N THR A 491 -25.29 10.19 6.39
CA THR A 491 -24.94 10.05 4.97
C THR A 491 -23.47 10.38 4.73
N ARG A 492 -22.97 11.50 5.25
CA ARG A 492 -21.56 11.88 5.12
C ARG A 492 -20.65 10.79 5.69
N TYR A 493 -20.97 10.29 6.88
CA TYR A 493 -20.25 9.21 7.55
C TYR A 493 -20.28 7.89 6.75
N MET A 494 -21.42 7.51 6.17
CA MET A 494 -21.49 6.34 5.29
C MET A 494 -20.65 6.50 4.01
N LEU A 495 -20.44 7.74 3.56
CA LEU A 495 -19.72 8.02 2.31
C LEU A 495 -18.22 8.25 2.48
N THR A 496 -17.71 8.54 3.69
CA THR A 496 -16.26 8.73 3.94
C THR A 496 -15.45 7.50 3.55
N GLN A 497 -16.01 6.31 3.68
CA GLN A 497 -15.39 5.04 3.31
C GLN A 497 -15.22 4.83 1.79
N ASN A 498 -15.77 5.73 0.98
CA ASN A 498 -15.64 5.73 -0.46
C ASN A 498 -14.60 6.76 -0.94
N TRP A 499 -13.80 7.33 -0.03
CA TRP A 499 -12.80 8.36 -0.36
C TRP A 499 -11.84 7.88 -1.44
N TYR A 500 -11.31 6.67 -1.28
CA TYR A 500 -10.39 6.03 -2.22
C TYR A 500 -11.08 5.40 -3.42
N ASP A 501 -12.42 5.38 -3.50
CA ASP A 501 -13.11 4.78 -4.65
C ASP A 501 -12.65 5.40 -5.97
N PHE A 502 -12.42 6.72 -6.00
CA PHE A 502 -12.00 7.41 -7.21
C PHE A 502 -10.62 6.96 -7.67
N ASP A 503 -9.67 6.84 -6.75
CA ASP A 503 -8.32 6.37 -7.04
C ASP A 503 -8.31 4.90 -7.44
N ILE A 504 -9.12 4.07 -6.78
CA ILE A 504 -9.30 2.65 -7.13
C ILE A 504 -9.89 2.51 -8.53
N MET A 505 -10.97 3.24 -8.83
CA MET A 505 -11.62 3.22 -10.15
C MET A 505 -10.66 3.71 -11.23
N ALA A 506 -9.94 4.82 -11.01
CA ALA A 506 -8.94 5.31 -11.95
C ALA A 506 -7.79 4.31 -12.14
N GLY A 507 -7.37 3.62 -11.07
CA GLY A 507 -6.39 2.55 -11.12
C GLY A 507 -6.87 1.36 -11.96
N ILE A 508 -8.13 0.94 -11.81
CA ILE A 508 -8.75 -0.13 -12.60
C ILE A 508 -8.88 0.30 -14.08
N GLU A 509 -9.34 1.53 -14.33
CA GLU A 509 -9.45 2.11 -15.69
C GLU A 509 -8.10 2.14 -16.40
N LYS A 510 -7.05 2.59 -15.71
CA LYS A 510 -5.68 2.64 -16.26
C LYS A 510 -5.11 1.23 -16.46
N LEU A 511 -5.40 0.31 -15.54
CA LEU A 511 -4.92 -1.07 -15.61
C LEU A 511 -5.57 -1.81 -16.79
N ASP A 512 -6.85 -1.56 -17.09
CA ASP A 512 -7.61 -2.31 -18.10
C ASP A 512 -7.41 -3.84 -17.96
N PRO A 513 -7.83 -4.43 -16.82
CA PRO A 513 -7.60 -5.84 -16.55
C PRO A 513 -8.52 -6.76 -17.35
N THR A 514 -7.99 -7.87 -17.83
CA THR A 514 -8.78 -8.96 -18.42
C THR A 514 -9.65 -9.64 -17.35
N ASP A 515 -10.68 -10.38 -17.76
CA ASP A 515 -11.55 -11.10 -16.81
C ASP A 515 -10.77 -12.08 -15.90
N ILE A 516 -9.71 -12.71 -16.45
CA ILE A 516 -8.82 -13.61 -15.69
C ILE A 516 -8.00 -12.83 -14.66
N GLU A 517 -7.42 -11.69 -15.06
CA GLU A 517 -6.68 -10.80 -14.14
C GLU A 517 -7.62 -10.26 -13.04
N LEU A 518 -8.83 -9.82 -13.41
CA LEU A 518 -9.86 -9.39 -12.46
C LEU A 518 -10.21 -10.50 -11.47
N THR A 519 -10.51 -11.70 -11.96
CA THR A 519 -10.83 -12.86 -11.11
C THR A 519 -9.71 -13.14 -10.12
N PHE A 520 -8.45 -13.08 -10.57
CA PHE A 520 -7.30 -13.22 -9.69
C PHE A 520 -7.25 -12.10 -8.65
N MET A 521 -7.45 -10.84 -9.05
CA MET A 521 -7.47 -9.70 -8.15
C MET A 521 -8.53 -9.84 -7.05
N PHE A 522 -9.76 -10.24 -7.41
CA PHE A 522 -10.84 -10.52 -6.45
C PHE A 522 -10.43 -11.58 -5.43
N ALA A 523 -9.90 -12.71 -5.90
CA ALA A 523 -9.50 -13.81 -5.03
C ALA A 523 -8.33 -13.42 -4.11
N GLN A 524 -7.32 -12.76 -4.67
CA GLN A 524 -6.14 -12.30 -3.93
C GLN A 524 -6.54 -11.35 -2.80
N LEU A 525 -7.40 -10.35 -3.07
CA LEU A 525 -7.90 -9.43 -2.04
C LEU A 525 -8.66 -10.15 -0.93
N CYS A 526 -9.54 -11.08 -1.31
CA CYS A 526 -10.37 -11.82 -0.37
C CYS A 526 -9.51 -12.68 0.57
N PHE A 527 -8.57 -13.43 0.02
CA PHE A 527 -7.73 -14.35 0.78
C PHE A 527 -6.71 -13.61 1.64
N GLU A 528 -6.13 -12.52 1.13
CA GLU A 528 -5.22 -11.68 1.91
C GLU A 528 -5.94 -11.06 3.12
N TYR A 529 -7.13 -10.51 2.91
CA TYR A 529 -7.94 -9.92 3.99
C TYR A 529 -8.28 -10.97 5.06
N ALA A 530 -8.76 -12.14 4.63
CA ALA A 530 -9.13 -13.23 5.53
C ALA A 530 -7.93 -13.76 6.33
N GLY A 531 -6.79 -13.95 5.67
CA GLY A 531 -5.53 -14.39 6.29
C GLY A 531 -5.03 -13.40 7.35
N LYS A 532 -4.97 -12.10 7.01
CA LYS A 532 -4.60 -11.03 7.95
C LYS A 532 -5.55 -10.94 9.15
N ARG A 533 -6.85 -11.06 8.91
CA ARG A 533 -7.88 -10.91 9.95
C ARG A 533 -7.83 -12.03 10.98
N PHE A 534 -7.67 -13.28 10.56
CA PHE A 534 -7.82 -14.43 11.45
C PHE A 534 -6.52 -15.12 11.84
N GLN A 535 -5.44 -14.92 11.08
CA GLN A 535 -4.13 -15.52 11.33
C GLN A 535 -4.21 -17.07 11.41
N GLY A 536 -3.17 -17.71 11.92
CA GLY A 536 -3.17 -19.14 12.26
C GLY A 536 -3.51 -20.07 11.09
N GLU A 537 -4.48 -20.96 11.28
CA GLU A 537 -4.91 -21.92 10.26
C GLU A 537 -5.51 -21.26 9.02
N ILE A 538 -6.32 -20.20 9.20
CA ILE A 538 -6.92 -19.49 8.08
C ILE A 538 -5.86 -18.82 7.22
N LEU A 539 -4.81 -18.25 7.83
CA LEU A 539 -3.68 -17.71 7.07
C LEU A 539 -3.00 -18.80 6.23
N LYS A 540 -2.74 -19.99 6.80
CA LYS A 540 -2.15 -21.11 6.05
C LYS A 540 -3.00 -21.54 4.85
N VAL A 541 -4.32 -21.65 5.05
CA VAL A 541 -5.26 -22.03 4.00
C VAL A 541 -5.33 -20.97 2.90
N THR A 542 -5.44 -19.70 3.28
CA THR A 542 -5.52 -18.59 2.33
C THR A 542 -4.20 -18.37 1.57
N ASP A 543 -3.04 -18.56 2.21
CA ASP A 543 -1.72 -18.57 1.55
C ASP A 543 -1.63 -19.69 0.50
N HIS A 544 -2.11 -20.90 0.84
CA HIS A 544 -2.15 -22.01 -0.10
C HIS A 544 -3.06 -21.71 -1.31
N PHE A 545 -4.22 -21.09 -1.07
CA PHE A 545 -5.12 -20.67 -2.14
C PHE A 545 -4.49 -19.62 -3.05
N GLN A 546 -3.84 -18.61 -2.46
CA GLN A 546 -3.09 -17.60 -3.21
C GLN A 546 -1.98 -18.23 -4.07
N GLN A 547 -1.27 -19.23 -3.55
CA GLN A 547 -0.22 -19.94 -4.29
C GLN A 547 -0.78 -20.66 -5.53
N ILE A 548 -1.91 -21.34 -5.40
CA ILE A 548 -2.55 -22.05 -6.52
C ILE A 548 -2.97 -21.07 -7.60
N LEU A 549 -3.71 -20.03 -7.24
CA LEU A 549 -4.18 -19.03 -8.21
C LEU A 549 -3.04 -18.24 -8.84
N SER A 550 -1.95 -18.02 -8.11
CA SER A 550 -0.72 -17.41 -8.62
C SER A 550 -0.04 -18.27 -9.70
N ASN A 551 -0.03 -19.59 -9.50
CA ASN A 551 0.50 -20.53 -10.50
C ASN A 551 -0.37 -20.56 -11.75
N ASP A 552 -1.69 -20.54 -11.58
CA ASP A 552 -2.63 -20.51 -12.69
C ASP A 552 -2.54 -19.20 -13.48
N LEU A 553 -2.36 -18.06 -12.80
CA LEU A 553 -2.15 -16.77 -13.46
C LEU A 553 -0.81 -16.70 -14.19
N HIS A 554 0.25 -17.30 -13.62
CA HIS A 554 1.52 -17.46 -14.33
C HIS A 554 1.32 -18.23 -15.65
N GLN A 555 0.59 -19.36 -15.60
CA GLN A 555 0.29 -20.16 -16.78
C GLN A 555 -0.51 -19.38 -17.82
N TYR A 556 -1.49 -18.58 -17.39
CA TYR A 556 -2.24 -17.70 -18.28
C TYR A 556 -1.32 -16.73 -19.04
N TYR A 557 -0.36 -16.10 -18.36
CA TYR A 557 0.56 -15.20 -19.03
C TYR A 557 1.54 -15.91 -19.98
N THR A 558 2.14 -17.01 -19.53
CA THR A 558 3.19 -17.70 -20.31
C THR A 558 2.63 -18.49 -21.48
N ILE A 559 1.49 -19.16 -21.30
CA ILE A 559 0.90 -20.06 -22.30
C ILE A 559 -0.18 -19.35 -23.11
N ASP A 560 -1.22 -18.82 -22.45
CA ASP A 560 -2.39 -18.28 -23.16
C ASP A 560 -2.08 -16.94 -23.83
N GLN A 561 -1.44 -16.02 -23.09
CA GLN A 561 -1.07 -14.69 -23.60
C GLN A 561 0.28 -14.67 -24.31
N ARG A 562 1.09 -15.74 -24.20
CA ARG A 562 2.46 -15.82 -24.74
C ARG A 562 3.34 -14.62 -24.35
N ARG A 563 3.12 -14.10 -23.15
CA ARG A 563 3.80 -12.93 -22.57
C ARG A 563 4.56 -13.36 -21.31
N PRO A 564 5.73 -14.03 -21.44
CA PRO A 564 6.45 -14.55 -20.27
C PRO A 564 7.01 -13.44 -19.37
N ARG A 565 7.35 -12.28 -19.94
CA ARG A 565 7.82 -11.10 -19.21
C ARG A 565 6.65 -10.23 -18.74
N TYR A 566 5.93 -10.72 -17.73
CA TYR A 566 4.73 -10.07 -17.19
C TYR A 566 4.92 -9.43 -15.80
N ILE A 567 6.14 -9.44 -15.24
CA ILE A 567 6.44 -8.92 -13.89
C ILE A 567 5.96 -7.47 -13.70
N HIS A 568 6.20 -6.60 -14.67
CA HIS A 568 5.72 -5.22 -14.60
C HIS A 568 4.19 -5.15 -14.52
N ARG A 569 3.49 -5.92 -15.36
CA ARG A 569 2.03 -6.02 -15.36
C ARG A 569 1.51 -6.52 -14.00
N LEU A 570 2.20 -7.49 -13.39
CA LEU A 570 1.86 -7.95 -12.06
C LEU A 570 2.03 -6.85 -11.00
N ASN A 571 3.11 -6.07 -11.05
CA ASN A 571 3.26 -4.95 -10.12
C ASN A 571 2.07 -3.98 -10.24
N ASP A 572 1.62 -3.69 -11.47
CA ASP A 572 0.47 -2.81 -11.69
C ASP A 572 -0.84 -3.40 -11.10
N ILE A 573 -1.06 -4.71 -11.25
CA ILE A 573 -2.17 -5.43 -10.60
C ILE A 573 -2.09 -5.31 -9.08
N MET A 574 -0.91 -5.55 -8.50
CA MET A 574 -0.70 -5.48 -7.06
C MET A 574 -0.94 -4.06 -6.53
N LYS A 575 -0.48 -3.02 -7.24
CA LYS A 575 -0.72 -1.61 -6.87
C LYS A 575 -2.21 -1.33 -6.69
N VAL A 576 -3.06 -1.74 -7.64
CA VAL A 576 -4.51 -1.54 -7.54
C VAL A 576 -5.10 -2.32 -6.36
N ASN A 577 -4.68 -3.57 -6.15
CA ASN A 577 -5.14 -4.35 -5.00
C ASN A 577 -4.73 -3.72 -3.66
N ASN A 578 -3.53 -3.15 -3.56
CA ASN A 578 -3.09 -2.52 -2.30
C ASN A 578 -3.89 -1.27 -1.97
N LEU A 579 -4.23 -0.44 -2.97
CA LEU A 579 -5.12 0.72 -2.76
C LEU A 579 -6.47 0.29 -2.15
N ILE A 580 -6.99 -0.88 -2.53
CA ILE A 580 -8.22 -1.42 -1.94
C ILE A 580 -7.99 -1.93 -0.51
N GLN A 581 -6.81 -2.45 -0.21
CA GLN A 581 -6.45 -2.91 1.15
C GLN A 581 -6.22 -1.76 2.13
N GLU A 582 -5.72 -0.61 1.67
CA GLU A 582 -5.49 0.59 2.50
C GLU A 582 -6.75 1.10 3.21
N ILE A 583 -7.94 0.79 2.68
CA ILE A 583 -9.21 1.17 3.34
C ILE A 583 -9.44 0.38 4.65
N TRP A 584 -8.84 -0.80 4.79
CA TRP A 584 -9.10 -1.73 5.89
C TRP A 584 -7.95 -1.85 6.89
N ASN A 585 -6.85 -1.11 6.66
CA ASN A 585 -5.72 -0.96 7.58
C ASN A 585 -5.88 0.35 8.35
#